data_AF-A0A1I6AT19-F1
#
_entry.id   AF-A0A1I6AT19-F1
#
_cell.length_a   1.000
_cell.length_b   1.000
_cell.length_c   1.000
_cell.angle_alpha   90.00
_cell.angle_beta   90.00
_cell.angle_gamma   90.00
#
_symmetry.space_group_name_H-M   'P 1'
#
loop_
_entity.id
_entity.type
_entity.pdbx_description
1 polymer ?
#
loop_
_entity_poly.entity_id
_entity_poly.type
_entity_poly.pdbx_seq_one_letter_code
_entity_poly.pdbx_strand_id
1 'polypeptide(L)' 'MPTPDDVTTLQLRPGVPVITVTRVAYGDDGRPLEMNDMTLPADRYELSYEWAAD' A
#
# COMPACT_ATOMS: atom_id res chain seq x y z
N MET A 1 -5.89 -6.59 -8.37
CA MET A 1 -6.81 -5.79 -9.22
C MET A 1 -7.82 -5.11 -8.32
N PRO A 2 -8.24 -3.86 -8.60
CA PRO A 2 -9.17 -3.15 -7.74
C PRO A 2 -10.52 -3.88 -7.68
N THR A 3 -11.11 -3.93 -6.49
CA THR A 3 -12.50 -4.33 -6.30
C THR A 3 -13.46 -3.21 -6.75
N PRO A 4 -14.76 -3.47 -6.94
CA PRO A 4 -15.74 -2.41 -7.23
C PRO A 4 -15.76 -1.30 -6.17
N ASP A 5 -15.55 -1.66 -4.91
CA ASP A 5 -15.50 -0.71 -3.79
C ASP A 5 -14.23 0.15 -3.85
N ASP A 6 -13.08 -0.44 -4.21
CA ASP A 6 -11.84 0.31 -4.46
C ASP A 6 -12.02 1.32 -5.60
N VAL A 7 -12.67 0.91 -6.70
CA VAL A 7 -12.92 1.79 -7.86
C VAL A 7 -13.72 3.01 -7.43
N THR A 8 -14.76 2.81 -6.62
CA THR A 8 -15.63 3.88 -6.16
C THR A 8 -14.93 4.77 -5.12
N THR A 9 -14.33 4.16 -4.10
CA THR A 9 -13.72 4.87 -2.97
C THR A 9 -12.49 5.67 -3.41
N LEU A 10 -11.66 5.10 -4.28
CA LEU A 10 -10.43 5.73 -4.76
C LEU A 10 -10.62 6.53 -6.06
N GLN A 11 -11.85 6.54 -6.60
CA GLN A 11 -12.23 7.22 -7.83
C GLN A 11 -11.31 6.83 -8.99
N LEU A 12 -11.21 5.53 -9.24
CA LEU A 12 -10.35 4.98 -10.28
C LEU A 12 -11.01 5.07 -11.65
N ARG A 13 -10.20 5.38 -12.68
CA ARG A 13 -10.63 5.16 -14.06
C ARG A 13 -10.64 3.66 -14.37
N PRO A 14 -11.48 3.20 -15.32
CA PRO A 14 -11.48 1.81 -15.74
C PRO A 14 -10.08 1.33 -16.14
N GLY A 15 -9.69 0.14 -15.67
CA GLY A 15 -8.42 -0.50 -16.00
C GLY A 15 -7.20 0.01 -15.22
N VAL A 16 -7.34 1.00 -14.33
CA VAL A 16 -6.23 1.43 -13.45
C VAL A 16 -5.91 0.32 -12.44
N PRO A 17 -4.68 -0.21 -12.40
CA PRO A 17 -4.27 -1.19 -11.39
C PRO A 17 -4.10 -0.52 -10.02
N VAL A 18 -3.99 -1.34 -8.98
CA VAL A 18 -3.73 -0.89 -7.60
C VAL A 18 -2.50 -1.60 -7.03
N ILE A 19 -1.79 -0.90 -6.16
CA ILE A 19 -0.75 -1.46 -5.30
C ILE A 19 -1.39 -1.82 -3.97
N THR A 20 -1.20 -3.05 -3.51
CA THR A 20 -1.66 -3.51 -2.18
C THR A 20 -0.46 -3.63 -1.25
N VAL A 21 -0.50 -2.96 -0.11
CA VAL A 21 0.57 -2.98 0.90
C VAL A 21 0.00 -3.43 2.23
N THR A 22 0.55 -4.50 2.77
CA THR A 22 0.33 -4.91 4.16
C THR A 22 1.61 -4.65 4.95
N ARG A 23 1.54 -3.77 5.95
CA ARG A 23 2.66 -3.39 6.82
C ARG A 23 2.31 -3.65 8.27
N VAL A 24 3.27 -4.19 9.02
CA VAL A 24 3.18 -4.29 10.48
C VAL A 24 4.21 -3.36 11.08
N ALA A 25 3.77 -2.45 11.96
CA ALA A 25 4.67 -1.64 12.76
C ALA A 25 4.95 -2.36 14.08
N TYR A 26 6.22 -2.45 14.45
CA TYR A 26 6.67 -3.05 15.70
C TYR A 26 7.25 -1.96 16.62
N GLY A 27 7.04 -2.10 17.91
CA GLY A 27 7.76 -1.34 18.92
C GLY A 27 9.19 -1.85 19.09
N ASP A 28 9.99 -1.11 19.85
CA ASP A 28 11.41 -1.43 20.09
C ASP A 28 11.61 -2.78 20.81
N ASP A 29 10.58 -3.29 21.48
CA ASP A 29 10.53 -4.60 22.13
C ASP A 29 10.13 -5.74 21.17
N GLY A 30 9.94 -5.44 19.88
CA GLY A 30 9.46 -6.39 18.88
C GLY A 30 7.98 -6.71 18.99
N ARG A 31 7.21 -5.99 19.83
CA ARG A 31 5.76 -6.17 19.92
C ARG A 31 5.07 -5.51 18.72
N PRO A 32 4.14 -6.18 18.01
CA PRO A 32 3.36 -5.55 16.98
C PRO A 32 2.42 -4.50 17.60
N LEU A 33 2.44 -3.29 17.06
CA LEU A 33 1.63 -2.17 17.51
C LEU A 33 0.49 -1.85 16.54
N GLU A 34 0.73 -2.04 15.24
CA GLU A 34 -0.22 -1.72 14.19
C GLU A 34 -0.08 -2.72 13.05
N MET A 35 -1.22 -3.14 12.49
CA MET A 35 -1.29 -3.70 11.14
C MET A 35 -2.02 -2.71 10.24
N ASN A 36 -1.38 -2.35 9.15
CA ASN A 36 -1.89 -1.41 8.18
C ASN A 36 -2.00 -2.10 6.83
N ASP A 37 -3.22 -2.20 6.34
CA ASP A 37 -3.55 -2.79 5.04
C ASP A 37 -4.08 -1.69 4.13
N MET A 38 -3.39 -1.45 3.02
CA MET A 38 -3.62 -0.29 2.15
C MET A 38 -3.79 -0.71 0.69
N THR A 39 -4.74 -0.08 0.02
CA THR A 39 -4.92 -0.14 -1.43
C THR A 39 -4.64 1.24 -2.02
N LEU A 40 -3.67 1.34 -2.93
CA LEU A 40 -3.20 2.59 -3.53
C LEU A 40 -3.40 2.59 -5.05
N PRO A 41 -3.92 3.66 -5.67
CA PRO A 41 -3.99 3.79 -7.14
C PRO A 41 -2.60 3.78 -7.77
N ALA A 42 -2.30 2.79 -8.63
CA ALA A 42 -0.96 2.62 -9.18
C ALA A 42 -0.57 3.72 -10.21
N ASP A 43 -1.53 4.49 -10.72
CA ASP A 43 -1.27 5.63 -11.61
C ASP A 43 -0.95 6.93 -10.85
N ARG A 44 -1.00 6.92 -9.51
CA ARG A 44 -0.79 8.10 -8.65
C ARG A 44 0.33 7.94 -7.63
N TYR A 45 0.77 6.71 -7.36
CA TYR A 45 1.73 6.40 -6.31
C TYR A 45 2.88 5.55 -6.83
N GLU A 46 4.07 5.80 -6.29
CA GLU A 46 5.29 5.03 -6.52
C GLU A 46 5.87 4.59 -5.18
N LEU A 47 6.35 3.35 -5.10
CA LEU A 47 7.11 2.85 -3.95
C LEU A 47 8.59 2.88 -4.28
N SER A 48 9.33 3.77 -3.64
CA SER A 48 10.79 3.85 -3.76
C SER A 48 11.45 3.29 -2.51
N TYR A 49 12.50 2.50 -2.71
CA TYR A 49 13.32 1.93 -1.64
C TYR A 49 14.78 2.21 -1.95
N GLU A 50 15.51 2.67 -0.94
CA GLU A 50 16.95 2.86 -1.01
C GLU A 50 17.62 1.88 -0.05
N TRP A 51 18.74 1.33 -0.47
CA TRP A 51 19.60 0.49 0.36
C TRP A 51 20.99 1.09 0.38
N ALA A 52 21.64 1.03 1.55
CA ALA A 52 23.05 1.37 1.65
C ALA A 52 23.87 0.37 0.81
N ALA A 53 24.95 0.86 0.20
CA ALA A 53 25.96 -0.03 -0.35
C ALA A 53 26.69 -0.75 0.80
N ASP A 54 27.12 -1.99 0.53
CA ASP A 54 27.90 -2.82 1.46
C ASP A 54 29.24 -2.18 1.87
#